data_AF-A0A165WRM0-F1
#
_entry.id   AF-A0A165WRM0-F1
#
_cell.length_a   1.000
_cell.length_b   1.000
_cell.length_c   1.000
_cell.angle_alpha   90.00
_cell.angle_beta   90.00
_cell.angle_gamma   90.00
#
_symmetry.space_group_name_H-M   'P 1'
#
loop_
_entity.id
_entity.type
_entity.pdbx_description
1 polymer ?
#
loop_
_entity_poly.entity_id
_entity_poly.type
_entity_poly.pdbx_seq_one_letter_code
_entity_poly.pdbx_strand_id
1 'polypeptide(L)'
;MSRELTRISGQYVVNDPAGIRSHPYSRSTTTNPLNYASLKTLTEVHDIGEVWANTLHNVLAALVDVHGFSTTAKTDATGTAGNVVFLHLMLDALPLQPCNPTFLTARDAIIQADANRFAGANKCTLWKAFASRGLGVNAANHNNDATLPAGC
;
A
#
# COMPACT_ATOMS: atom_id res chain seq x y z
N MET A 1 -15.62 -13.39 -5.33
CA MET A 1 -15.73 -12.18 -6.16
C MET A 1 -14.75 -11.15 -5.65
N SER A 2 -13.63 -10.95 -6.36
CA SER A 2 -12.70 -9.86 -6.06
C SER A 2 -13.44 -8.54 -6.25
N ARG A 3 -13.61 -7.76 -5.19
CA ARG A 3 -14.16 -6.40 -5.32
C ARG A 3 -13.02 -5.53 -5.84
N GLU A 4 -13.04 -5.21 -7.13
CA GLU A 4 -12.16 -4.18 -7.69
C GLU A 4 -12.65 -2.81 -7.17
N LEU A 5 -12.13 -2.41 -6.01
CA LEU A 5 -12.59 -1.21 -5.30
C LEU A 5 -11.78 0.00 -5.74
N THR A 6 -12.08 0.55 -6.91
CA THR A 6 -11.60 1.89 -7.28
C THR A 6 -12.08 2.91 -6.24
N ARG A 7 -11.16 3.70 -5.68
CA ARG A 7 -11.48 4.71 -4.64
C ARG A 7 -11.11 6.11 -5.11
N ILE A 8 -12.04 7.04 -4.96
CA ILE A 8 -11.87 8.44 -5.34
C ILE A 8 -11.79 9.30 -4.07
N SER A 9 -10.83 10.22 -4.02
CA SER A 9 -10.60 11.07 -2.86
C SER A 9 -11.38 12.38 -2.98
N GLY A 10 -12.15 12.74 -1.94
CA GLY A 10 -12.76 14.07 -1.82
C GLY A 10 -14.00 14.34 -2.69
N GLN A 11 -14.44 13.39 -3.52
CA GLN A 11 -15.53 13.55 -4.51
C GLN A 11 -16.74 14.34 -3.99
N TYR A 12 -17.25 13.99 -2.80
CA TYR A 12 -18.42 14.64 -2.23
C TYR A 12 -18.17 16.13 -1.90
N VAL A 13 -17.05 16.43 -1.26
CA VAL A 13 -16.76 17.78 -0.74
C VAL A 13 -16.45 18.76 -1.87
N VAL A 14 -15.80 18.30 -2.95
CA VAL A 14 -15.51 19.14 -4.12
C VAL A 14 -16.57 19.10 -5.20
N ASN A 15 -17.61 18.26 -5.04
CA ASN A 15 -18.66 18.04 -6.05
C ASN A 15 -18.10 17.72 -7.45
N ASP A 16 -17.04 16.92 -7.50
CA ASP A 16 -16.35 16.52 -8.74
C ASP A 16 -16.23 14.99 -8.77
N PRO A 17 -16.77 14.30 -9.79
CA PRO A 17 -16.66 12.85 -9.92
C PRO A 17 -15.20 12.34 -10.02
N ALA A 18 -14.25 13.17 -10.45
CA ALA A 18 -12.82 12.82 -10.46
C ALA A 18 -12.15 12.96 -9.08
N GLY A 19 -12.72 13.76 -8.17
CA GLY A 19 -12.14 14.06 -6.87
C GLY A 19 -10.91 14.98 -6.97
N ILE A 20 -10.02 14.90 -5.97
CA ILE A 20 -8.88 15.84 -5.81
C ILE A 20 -7.50 15.24 -6.16
N ARG A 21 -7.47 14.00 -6.65
CA ARG A 21 -6.24 13.30 -7.04
C ARG A 21 -6.21 13.15 -8.54
N SER A 22 -5.02 13.00 -9.10
CA SER A 22 -4.85 12.86 -10.55
C SER A 22 -5.48 11.57 -11.07
N HIS A 23 -5.47 10.51 -10.26
CA HIS A 23 -6.04 9.21 -10.57
C HIS A 23 -6.83 8.65 -9.39
N PRO A 24 -7.88 7.84 -9.63
CA PRO A 24 -8.46 7.01 -8.58
C PRO A 24 -7.42 6.03 -8.01
N TYR A 25 -7.52 5.67 -6.72
CA TYR A 25 -6.74 4.54 -6.20
C TYR A 25 -7.30 3.25 -6.79
N SER A 26 -6.42 2.46 -7.40
CA SER A 26 -6.79 1.24 -8.12
C SER A 26 -5.61 0.28 -8.23
N ARG A 27 -5.90 -1.01 -8.34
CA ARG A 27 -4.90 -2.02 -8.70
C ARG A 27 -4.57 -2.01 -10.19
N SER A 28 -5.53 -1.61 -11.03
CA SER A 28 -5.33 -1.51 -12.47
C SER A 28 -4.27 -0.46 -12.78
N THR A 29 -3.21 -0.87 -13.47
CA THR A 29 -2.16 0.05 -13.96
C THR A 29 -2.65 0.93 -15.11
N THR A 30 -3.76 0.57 -15.73
CA THR A 30 -4.45 1.41 -16.73
C THR A 30 -5.22 2.55 -16.05
N THR A 31 -5.89 2.26 -14.93
CA THR A 31 -6.64 3.28 -14.17
C THR A 31 -5.73 4.17 -13.34
N ASN A 32 -4.70 3.61 -12.72
CA ASN A 32 -3.70 4.36 -11.98
C ASN A 32 -2.31 3.81 -12.32
N PRO A 33 -1.53 4.51 -13.17
CA PRO A 33 -0.20 4.06 -13.60
C PRO A 33 0.93 4.44 -12.62
N LEU A 34 0.62 5.17 -11.54
CA LEU A 34 1.63 5.69 -10.61
C LEU A 34 2.40 4.56 -9.92
N ASN A 35 3.71 4.73 -9.83
CA ASN A 35 4.66 3.76 -9.26
C ASN A 35 5.90 4.48 -8.70
N TYR A 36 6.86 3.74 -8.15
CA TYR A 36 8.04 4.31 -7.51
C TYR A 36 8.84 5.26 -8.44
N ALA A 37 8.92 4.97 -9.74
CA ALA A 37 9.58 5.84 -10.71
C ALA A 37 8.84 7.15 -11.02
N SER A 38 7.55 7.25 -10.71
CA SER A 38 6.82 8.52 -10.77
C SER A 38 7.46 9.58 -9.87
N LEU A 39 8.10 9.17 -8.76
CA LEU A 39 8.76 10.07 -7.82
C LEU A 39 9.98 10.80 -8.40
N LYS A 40 10.47 10.43 -9.59
CA LYS A 40 11.57 11.14 -10.25
C LYS A 40 11.21 12.57 -10.64
N THR A 41 9.93 12.84 -10.89
CA THR A 41 9.45 14.13 -11.42
C THR A 41 8.51 14.86 -10.47
N LEU A 42 7.98 14.18 -9.45
CA LEU A 42 7.03 14.77 -8.50
C LEU A 42 7.78 15.48 -7.38
N THR A 43 7.35 16.71 -7.08
CA THR A 43 7.96 17.55 -6.04
C THR A 43 6.97 18.03 -4.98
N GLU A 44 5.67 17.88 -5.22
CA GLU A 44 4.60 18.31 -4.32
C GLU A 44 4.11 17.11 -3.48
N VAL A 45 3.87 17.34 -2.19
CA VAL A 45 3.66 16.25 -1.21
C VAL A 45 2.34 15.51 -1.39
N HIS A 46 1.32 16.12 -1.98
CA HIS A 46 0.07 15.46 -2.30
C HIS A 46 0.21 14.56 -3.53
N ASP A 47 0.97 14.97 -4.54
CA ASP A 47 1.27 14.12 -5.71
C ASP A 47 2.11 12.91 -5.29
N ILE A 48 3.14 13.14 -4.48
CA ILE A 48 3.96 12.07 -3.89
C ILE A 48 3.09 11.17 -2.99
N GLY A 49 2.22 11.78 -2.19
CA GLY A 49 1.26 11.09 -1.33
C GLY A 49 0.28 10.22 -2.10
N GLU A 50 -0.11 10.62 -3.32
CA GLU A 50 -0.95 9.82 -4.20
C GLU A 50 -0.27 8.50 -4.61
N VAL A 51 1.03 8.55 -4.96
CA VAL A 51 1.82 7.34 -5.26
C VAL A 51 1.86 6.40 -4.05
N TRP A 52 2.10 6.94 -2.85
CA TRP A 52 2.15 6.14 -1.63
C TRP A 52 0.79 5.54 -1.27
N ALA A 53 -0.27 6.35 -1.30
CA ALA A 53 -1.62 5.90 -1.00
C ALA A 53 -2.10 4.83 -1.99
N ASN A 54 -1.76 4.95 -3.27
CA ASN A 54 -2.09 3.91 -4.25
C ASN A 54 -1.28 2.63 -4.00
N THR A 55 -0.02 2.74 -3.60
CA THR A 55 0.79 1.59 -3.18
C THR A 55 0.15 0.86 -2.01
N LEU A 56 -0.24 1.59 -0.95
CA LEU A 56 -0.93 1.02 0.21
C LEU A 56 -2.31 0.45 -0.13
N HIS A 57 -3.01 1.02 -1.10
CA HIS A 57 -4.26 0.46 -1.63
C HIS A 57 -4.04 -0.94 -2.23
N ASN A 58 -2.92 -1.14 -2.95
CA ASN A 58 -2.56 -2.44 -3.50
C ASN A 58 -2.19 -3.45 -2.39
N VAL A 59 -1.52 -2.99 -1.32
CA VAL A 59 -1.23 -3.81 -0.11
C VAL A 59 -2.52 -4.25 0.59
N LEU A 60 -3.43 -3.32 0.87
CA LEU A 60 -4.73 -3.61 1.47
C LEU A 60 -5.49 -4.65 0.64
N ALA A 61 -5.57 -4.45 -0.67
CA ALA A 61 -6.30 -5.35 -1.54
C ALA A 61 -5.67 -6.75 -1.58
N ALA A 62 -4.34 -6.86 -1.62
CA ALA A 62 -3.65 -8.14 -1.58
C ALA A 62 -3.89 -8.90 -0.27
N LEU A 63 -3.89 -8.20 0.87
CA LEU A 63 -4.24 -8.81 2.17
C LEU A 63 -5.70 -9.25 2.22
N VAL A 64 -6.62 -8.47 1.66
CA VAL A 64 -8.04 -8.81 1.57
C VAL A 64 -8.28 -10.02 0.65
N ASP A 65 -7.52 -10.16 -0.45
CA ASP A 65 -7.61 -11.33 -1.31
C ASP A 65 -7.25 -12.62 -0.55
N VAL A 66 -6.28 -12.56 0.37
CA VAL A 66 -5.81 -13.72 1.14
C VAL A 66 -6.69 -14.01 2.36
N HIS A 67 -7.08 -12.98 3.10
CA HIS A 67 -7.74 -13.13 4.42
C HIS A 67 -9.22 -12.75 4.43
N GLY A 68 -9.77 -12.32 3.29
CA GLY A 68 -11.13 -11.79 3.20
C GLY A 68 -11.26 -10.36 3.75
N PHE A 69 -12.50 -9.85 3.72
CA PHE A 69 -12.83 -8.50 4.16
C PHE A 69 -13.76 -8.55 5.38
N SER A 70 -13.40 -7.85 6.45
CA SER A 70 -14.26 -7.62 7.62
C SER A 70 -15.05 -6.32 7.46
N THR A 71 -16.36 -6.38 7.71
CA THR A 71 -17.22 -5.20 7.76
C THR A 71 -17.08 -4.39 9.06
N THR A 72 -16.44 -4.95 10.09
CA THR A 72 -16.29 -4.36 11.42
C THR A 72 -14.86 -3.93 11.76
N ALA A 73 -13.92 -4.04 10.81
CA ALA A 73 -12.50 -3.74 11.04
C ALA A 73 -12.19 -2.34 11.63
N LYS A 74 -13.11 -1.38 11.48
CA LYS A 74 -12.97 -0.02 12.04
C LYS A 74 -13.31 0.07 13.53
N THR A 75 -14.02 -0.92 14.07
CA THR A 75 -14.54 -0.92 15.44
C THR A 75 -14.15 -2.18 16.21
N ASP A 76 -13.64 -3.20 15.52
CA ASP A 76 -13.15 -4.45 16.09
C ASP A 76 -11.79 -4.80 15.49
N ALA A 77 -10.76 -4.72 16.34
CA ALA A 77 -9.37 -5.01 15.98
C ALA A 77 -8.96 -6.47 16.26
N THR A 78 -9.87 -7.31 16.79
CA THR A 78 -9.56 -8.71 17.16
C THR A 78 -9.65 -9.67 15.98
N GLY A 79 -10.28 -9.25 14.89
CA GLY A 79 -10.42 -10.07 13.68
C GLY A 79 -9.10 -10.31 12.94
N THR A 80 -9.11 -11.32 12.08
CA THR A 80 -7.95 -11.72 11.27
C THR A 80 -8.10 -11.41 9.77
N ALA A 81 -9.20 -10.75 9.38
CA ALA A 81 -9.45 -10.39 7.99
C ALA A 81 -8.42 -9.39 7.45
N GLY A 82 -8.24 -9.34 6.13
CA GLY A 82 -7.13 -8.64 5.48
C GLY A 82 -7.11 -7.14 5.73
N ASN A 83 -8.26 -6.50 5.85
CA ASN A 83 -8.36 -5.10 6.21
C ASN A 83 -8.12 -4.83 7.71
N VAL A 84 -8.30 -5.83 8.59
CA VAL A 84 -7.86 -5.74 10.00
C VAL A 84 -6.34 -5.88 10.08
N VAL A 85 -5.78 -6.88 9.38
CA VAL A 85 -4.32 -7.08 9.25
C VAL A 85 -3.65 -5.82 8.71
N PHE A 86 -4.16 -5.25 7.62
CA PHE A 86 -3.63 -4.01 7.05
C PHE A 86 -3.60 -2.85 8.06
N LEU A 87 -4.67 -2.65 8.83
CA LEU A 87 -4.73 -1.57 9.82
C LEU A 87 -3.72 -1.78 10.95
N HIS A 88 -3.54 -3.02 11.44
CA HIS A 88 -2.49 -3.34 12.41
C HIS A 88 -1.10 -3.05 11.85
N LEU A 89 -0.78 -3.55 10.65
CA LEU A 89 0.53 -3.32 10.03
C LEU A 89 0.82 -1.84 9.82
N MET A 90 -0.18 -1.05 9.39
CA MET A 90 -0.03 0.39 9.22
C MET A 90 0.33 1.09 10.53
N LEU A 91 -0.37 0.77 11.63
CA LEU A 91 -0.12 1.41 12.93
C LEU A 91 1.19 0.94 13.56
N ASP A 92 1.50 -0.34 13.46
CA ASP A 92 2.73 -0.92 14.00
C ASP A 92 3.98 -0.45 13.25
N ALA A 93 3.87 -0.12 11.96
CA ALA A 93 5.00 0.38 11.17
C ALA A 93 5.40 1.82 11.55
N LEU A 94 4.46 2.64 12.04
CA LEU A 94 4.71 4.05 12.40
C LEU A 94 5.83 4.23 13.45
N PRO A 95 5.88 3.45 14.55
CA PRO A 95 7.01 3.51 15.49
C PRO A 95 8.26 2.77 15.01
N LEU A 96 8.18 1.92 13.97
CA LEU A 96 9.32 1.14 13.47
C LEU A 96 10.14 1.89 12.41
N GLN A 97 9.50 2.74 11.61
CA GLN A 97 10.19 3.50 10.57
C GLN A 97 11.12 4.57 11.18
N PRO A 98 12.24 4.92 10.52
CA PRO A 98 13.14 5.96 11.01
C PRO A 98 12.49 7.36 10.94
N CYS A 99 13.12 8.34 11.62
CA CYS A 99 12.78 9.74 11.41
C CYS A 99 13.01 10.12 9.93
N ASN A 100 12.06 10.84 9.33
CA ASN A 100 12.07 11.19 7.90
C ASN A 100 12.24 9.97 6.97
N PRO A 101 11.31 9.01 6.99
CA PRO A 101 11.41 7.79 6.21
C PRO A 101 11.31 8.07 4.71
N THR A 102 11.96 7.23 3.92
CA THR A 102 11.71 7.07 2.48
C THR A 102 10.62 6.03 2.22
N PHE A 103 10.14 5.93 0.97
CA PHE A 103 9.23 4.85 0.56
C PHE A 103 9.80 3.46 0.86
N LEU A 104 11.11 3.27 0.64
CA LEU A 104 11.78 1.98 0.86
C LEU A 104 11.83 1.63 2.35
N THR A 105 12.20 2.59 3.20
CA THR A 105 12.24 2.36 4.65
C THR A 105 10.85 2.20 5.25
N ALA A 106 9.83 2.86 4.70
CA ALA A 106 8.44 2.70 5.13
C ALA A 106 7.87 1.34 4.71
N ARG A 107 8.16 0.87 3.48
CA ARG A 107 7.88 -0.51 3.05
C ARG A 107 8.50 -1.52 4.02
N ASP A 108 9.78 -1.37 4.31
CA ASP A 108 10.51 -2.30 5.17
C ASP A 108 9.94 -2.30 6.59
N ALA A 109 9.52 -1.15 7.12
CA ALA A 109 8.83 -1.05 8.41
C ALA A 109 7.48 -1.80 8.42
N ILE A 110 6.69 -1.74 7.35
CA ILE A 110 5.44 -2.50 7.22
C ILE A 110 5.70 -4.02 7.19
N ILE A 111 6.77 -4.45 6.50
CA ILE A 111 7.16 -5.86 6.45
C ILE A 111 7.71 -6.33 7.79
N GLN A 112 8.45 -5.48 8.50
CA GLN A 112 8.92 -5.75 9.87
C GLN A 112 7.74 -5.82 10.85
N ALA A 113 6.72 -4.98 10.71
CA ALA A 113 5.50 -5.07 11.50
C ALA A 113 4.82 -6.45 11.35
N ASP A 114 4.80 -7.00 10.13
CA ASP A 114 4.29 -8.35 9.89
C ASP A 114 5.13 -9.44 10.53
N ALA A 115 6.46 -9.30 10.47
CA ALA A 115 7.38 -10.19 11.17
C ALA A 115 7.13 -10.19 12.70
N ASN A 116 6.88 -9.01 13.27
CA ASN A 116 6.68 -8.85 14.71
C ASN A 116 5.31 -9.34 15.19
N ARG A 117 4.23 -8.99 14.48
CA ARG A 117 2.86 -9.30 14.93
C ARG A 117 2.38 -10.67 14.47
N PHE A 118 2.69 -11.04 13.23
CA PHE A 118 2.13 -12.23 12.57
C PHE A 118 3.20 -13.27 12.23
N ALA A 119 4.38 -13.17 12.85
CA ALA A 119 5.52 -14.06 12.59
C ALA A 119 5.90 -14.15 11.09
N GLY A 120 5.63 -13.09 10.32
CA GLY A 120 5.95 -13.02 8.89
C GLY A 120 4.98 -13.78 7.98
N ALA A 121 3.80 -14.16 8.47
CA ALA A 121 2.80 -14.92 7.71
C ALA A 121 2.37 -14.24 6.40
N ASN A 122 2.51 -12.91 6.28
CA ASN A 122 2.11 -12.16 5.10
C ASN A 122 3.29 -11.69 4.23
N LYS A 123 4.53 -12.08 4.56
CA LYS A 123 5.75 -11.60 3.91
C LYS A 123 5.66 -11.60 2.38
N CYS A 124 5.28 -12.72 1.77
CA CYS A 124 5.22 -12.80 0.31
C CYS A 124 4.07 -12.00 -0.30
N THR A 125 2.93 -11.91 0.39
CA THR A 125 1.80 -11.06 -0.02
C THR A 125 2.21 -9.59 -0.03
N LEU A 126 2.88 -9.13 1.02
CA LEU A 126 3.37 -7.77 1.13
C LEU A 126 4.42 -7.45 0.06
N TRP A 127 5.45 -8.30 -0.09
CA TRP A 127 6.48 -8.10 -1.11
C TRP A 127 5.89 -8.05 -2.52
N LYS A 128 4.96 -8.94 -2.86
CA LYS A 128 4.26 -8.93 -4.16
C LYS A 128 3.47 -7.63 -4.38
N ALA A 129 2.80 -7.13 -3.35
CA ALA A 129 2.03 -5.89 -3.45
C ALA A 129 2.91 -4.64 -3.59
N PHE A 130 4.06 -4.58 -2.91
CA PHE A 130 5.02 -3.48 -3.08
C PHE A 130 5.74 -3.56 -4.44
N ALA A 131 6.20 -4.75 -4.83
CA ALA A 131 6.85 -4.97 -6.12
C ALA A 131 5.94 -4.63 -7.31
N SER A 132 4.62 -4.86 -7.22
CA SER A 132 3.68 -4.48 -8.28
C SER A 132 3.62 -2.97 -8.55
N ARG A 133 4.12 -2.14 -7.63
CA ARG A 133 4.26 -0.68 -7.75
C ARG A 133 5.72 -0.21 -7.78
N GLY A 134 6.64 -1.12 -8.11
CA GLY A 134 8.05 -0.80 -8.34
C GLY A 134 8.91 -0.76 -7.07
N LEU A 135 8.40 -1.23 -5.93
CA LEU A 135 9.09 -1.23 -4.64
C LEU A 135 9.61 -2.64 -4.27
N GLY A 136 10.12 -3.40 -5.25
CA GLY A 136 10.78 -4.70 -5.05
C GLY A 136 12.09 -4.60 -4.27
N VAL A 137 12.72 -5.75 -3.98
CA VAL A 137 13.89 -5.86 -3.09
C VAL A 137 15.08 -5.00 -3.54
N ASN A 138 15.23 -4.78 -4.85
CA ASN A 138 16.34 -4.02 -5.43
C ASN A 138 15.93 -2.59 -5.85
N ALA A 139 14.74 -2.12 -5.47
CA ALA A 139 14.29 -0.77 -5.77
C ALA A 139 15.22 0.26 -5.12
N ALA A 140 15.72 1.21 -5.90
CA ALA A 140 16.67 2.22 -5.42
C ALA A 140 16.62 3.47 -6.29
N ASN A 141 16.88 4.64 -5.70
CA ASN A 141 16.97 5.92 -6.42
C ASN A 141 15.76 6.19 -7.33
N HIS A 142 14.55 5.86 -6.87
CA HIS A 142 13.31 5.97 -7.64
C HIS A 142 13.32 5.14 -8.94
N ASN A 143 14.16 4.11 -9.05
CA ASN A 143 14.06 3.11 -10.11
C ASN A 143 13.19 1.96 -9.64
N ASN A 144 12.21 1.60 -10.46
CA ASN A 144 11.33 0.48 -10.20
C ASN A 144 12.12 -0.82 -10.13
N ASP A 145 11.76 -1.67 -9.17
CA ASP A 145 12.12 -3.07 -9.15
C ASP A 145 10.88 -3.91 -8.89
N ALA A 146 10.80 -5.05 -9.56
CA ALA A 146 9.72 -6.03 -9.38
C ALA A 146 10.23 -7.33 -8.73
N THR A 147 11.51 -7.39 -8.37
CA THR A 147 12.12 -8.59 -7.80
C THR A 147 11.55 -8.87 -6.41
N LEU A 148 11.27 -10.15 -6.14
CA LEU A 148 10.81 -10.64 -4.84
C LEU A 148 11.99 -11.26 -4.07
N PRO A 149 11.96 -11.27 -2.73
CA PRO A 149 12.95 -12.01 -1.96
C PRO A 149 12.82 -13.51 -2.21
N ALA A 150 13.92 -14.25 -2.07
CA ALA A 150 13.89 -15.71 -2.16
C ALA A 150 12.88 -16.33 -1.18
N GLY A 151 12.17 -17.36 -1.64
CA GLY A 151 11.09 -18.01 -0.88
C GLY A 151 9.72 -17.33 -1.03
N CYS A 152 9.64 -16.29 -1.87
CA CYS A 152 8.43 -15.69 -2.41
C CYS A 152 8.44 -15.80 -3.94
#